data_AF-A0A0P9B253-F1
#
_entry.id   AF-A0A0P9B253-F1
#
_cell.length_a   1.000
_cell.length_b   1.000
_cell.length_c   1.000
_cell.angle_alpha   90.00
_cell.angle_beta   90.00
_cell.angle_gamma   90.00
#
_symmetry.space_group_name_H-M   'P 1'
#
loop_
_entity.id
_entity.type
_entity.pdbx_description
1 polymer ?
#
loop_
_entity_poly.entity_id
_entity_poly.type
_entity_poly.pdbx_seq_one_letter_code
_entity_poly.pdbx_strand_id
1 'polypeptide(L)'
;MRTANPVTGHLAGPTRARYFLKVPFVSALLLTTQAQADLLGDSHLSLETRNFYMNRDYRDAGLFDGPRHDGKPQSKAEDWAQGFILRGNSGFTEGTVGVGLDVLGLVGVKLDSGGGSSGTGVLQRNQRTGEPVDEYSFLAPTAKLKVAKTLVTLGDHEPVMPVLFRNDTRLLPQTYRGGQVVSTDIQNLSLTAGQFRQAHQRDSSDYEDLRMAADGSTGGVPTDRFNYGGVTYAFLPNLSATFYRAELKDNYSQNAASLLYKTPLSESVNLKADLRYFGSDDEGRTNVDNRYLGGMFTLSSRGHSLGLGYQNQSGDTGLPYLLVADPWALNNGTYQPFVRAKEDSWQLRYDFDFAALGIPGLTLMTRYMRGDDFDIRGVAAKEWERNTDIAYVIQSGPLRNLSLRWRNVTYRGSETTDVDENRLIVAYTFRFW
;
A
#
# COMPACT_ATOMS: atom_id res chain seq x y z
N MET A 1 -27.57 -28.04 11.31
CA MET A 1 -26.88 -29.22 11.89
C MET A 1 -26.06 -29.90 10.81
N ARG A 2 -24.74 -29.70 10.84
CA ARG A 2 -23.70 -30.59 10.31
C ARG A 2 -22.38 -30.04 10.82
N THR A 3 -21.91 -30.67 11.89
CA THR A 3 -20.67 -30.42 12.60
C THR A 3 -19.51 -30.99 11.80
N ALA A 4 -18.49 -30.18 11.52
CA ALA A 4 -17.20 -30.66 11.03
C ALA A 4 -16.16 -30.47 12.14
N ASN A 5 -15.54 -31.58 12.54
CA ASN A 5 -14.53 -31.69 13.59
C ASN A 5 -13.28 -30.85 13.30
N PRO A 6 -12.64 -30.28 14.34
CA PRO A 6 -11.28 -29.79 14.24
C PRO A 6 -10.28 -30.95 14.38
N VAL A 7 -9.29 -30.97 13.47
CA VAL A 7 -8.15 -31.89 13.52
C VAL A 7 -7.22 -31.44 14.64
N THR A 8 -7.07 -32.28 15.66
CA THR A 8 -6.12 -32.15 16.76
C THR A 8 -4.73 -32.62 16.32
N GLY A 9 -3.77 -31.70 16.25
CA GLY A 9 -2.33 -32.00 16.14
C GLY A 9 -1.67 -31.89 17.52
N HIS A 10 -0.89 -32.90 17.89
CA HIS A 10 -0.26 -33.06 19.20
C HIS A 10 0.81 -32.01 19.55
N LEU A 11 0.84 -31.72 20.85
CA LEU A 11 1.75 -30.88 21.64
C LEU A 11 3.23 -31.27 21.52
N ALA A 12 4.10 -30.26 21.40
CA ALA A 12 5.47 -30.28 21.90
C ALA A 12 5.62 -29.15 22.93
N GLY A 13 6.20 -29.46 24.09
CA GLY A 13 6.25 -28.60 25.28
C GLY A 13 7.17 -27.36 25.15
N PRO A 14 7.18 -26.48 26.18
CA PRO A 14 7.85 -25.19 26.11
C PRO A 14 9.36 -25.33 26.37
N THR A 15 10.16 -25.21 25.30
CA THR A 15 11.62 -25.04 25.41
C THR A 15 11.94 -23.58 25.69
N ARG A 16 12.38 -23.27 26.92
CA ARG A 16 12.99 -21.98 27.25
C ARG A 16 14.30 -21.83 26.46
N ALA A 17 14.30 -21.04 25.39
CA ALA A 17 15.52 -20.64 24.70
C ALA A 17 16.14 -19.41 25.38
N ARG A 18 17.28 -19.60 26.04
CA ARG A 18 18.18 -18.52 26.46
C ARG A 18 18.97 -18.08 25.21
N TYR A 19 18.72 -16.88 24.70
CA TYR A 19 19.50 -16.33 23.61
C TYR A 19 20.77 -15.67 24.15
N PHE A 20 21.90 -16.36 23.96
CA PHE A 20 23.23 -15.77 24.05
C PHE A 20 23.48 -14.95 22.78
N LEU A 21 23.80 -13.67 22.97
CA LEU A 21 24.30 -12.77 21.94
C LEU A 21 25.62 -13.34 21.38
N LYS A 22 25.58 -13.98 20.21
CA LYS A 22 26.78 -14.37 19.46
C LYS A 22 26.93 -13.41 18.30
N VAL A 23 27.82 -12.44 18.46
CA VAL A 23 28.32 -11.57 17.39
C VAL A 23 29.08 -12.44 16.39
N PRO A 24 28.69 -12.52 15.11
CA PRO A 24 29.55 -13.09 14.10
C PRO A 24 30.59 -12.04 13.70
N PHE A 25 31.86 -12.41 13.90
CA PHE A 25 33.01 -11.75 13.30
C PHE A 25 32.81 -11.69 11.78
N VAL A 26 32.64 -10.49 11.23
CA VAL A 26 32.73 -10.25 9.79
C VAL A 26 34.21 -10.12 9.45
N SER A 27 34.77 -11.16 8.83
CA SER A 27 36.09 -11.13 8.21
C SER A 27 36.08 -10.10 7.08
N ALA A 28 36.84 -9.02 7.25
CA ALA A 28 37.05 -7.99 6.24
C ALA A 28 37.83 -8.58 5.05
N LEU A 29 37.15 -8.75 3.92
CA LEU A 29 37.79 -8.88 2.62
C LEU A 29 38.26 -7.48 2.20
N LEU A 30 39.58 -7.29 2.22
CA LEU A 30 40.28 -6.14 1.65
C LEU A 30 40.04 -6.10 0.14
N LEU A 31 39.03 -5.35 -0.30
CA LEU A 31 38.80 -5.00 -1.70
C LEU A 31 38.80 -3.47 -1.85
N THR A 32 39.85 -3.00 -2.52
CA THR A 32 39.97 -1.76 -3.31
C THR A 32 39.32 -0.48 -2.75
N THR A 33 40.15 0.41 -2.22
CA THR A 33 39.79 1.74 -1.68
C THR A 33 39.14 2.69 -2.68
N GLN A 34 39.23 2.45 -4.00
CA GLN A 34 38.57 3.27 -5.03
C GLN A 34 37.07 2.93 -5.19
N ALA A 35 36.69 1.66 -5.10
CA ALA A 35 35.29 1.24 -5.21
C ALA A 35 34.43 1.70 -4.01
N GLN A 36 35.07 2.11 -2.90
CA GLN A 36 34.38 2.61 -1.70
C GLN A 36 33.88 4.05 -1.84
N ALA A 37 34.52 4.88 -2.69
CA ALA A 37 34.21 6.30 -2.80
C ALA A 37 32.81 6.54 -3.37
N ASP A 38 32.44 5.87 -4.47
CA ASP A 38 31.11 6.01 -5.09
C ASP A 38 30.03 5.21 -4.35
N LEU A 39 30.39 4.08 -3.72
CA LEU A 39 29.44 3.28 -2.94
C LEU A 39 28.95 4.02 -1.69
N LEU A 40 29.85 4.71 -0.99
CA LEU A 40 29.53 5.47 0.22
C LEU A 40 29.24 6.95 -0.08
N GLY A 41 29.91 7.54 -1.07
CA GLY A 41 29.76 8.94 -1.46
C GLY A 41 28.39 9.25 -2.04
N ASP A 42 27.83 8.34 -2.84
CA ASP A 42 26.46 8.45 -3.37
C ASP A 42 25.43 7.77 -2.46
N SER A 43 25.80 7.42 -1.23
CA SER A 43 24.86 6.81 -0.29
C SER A 43 23.94 7.86 0.32
N HIS A 44 22.75 7.41 0.72
CA HIS A 44 21.79 8.21 1.45
C HIS A 44 21.33 7.45 2.70
N LEU A 45 21.24 8.17 3.83
CA LEU A 45 20.67 7.62 5.05
C LEU A 45 19.58 8.56 5.58
N SER A 46 18.40 8.00 5.80
CA SER A 46 17.29 8.73 6.41
C SER A 46 16.57 7.91 7.47
N LEU A 47 16.01 8.61 8.45
CA LEU A 47 15.13 8.05 9.48
C LEU A 47 13.85 8.87 9.50
N GLU A 48 12.73 8.23 9.17
CA GLU A 48 11.40 8.79 9.43
C GLU A 48 10.91 8.33 10.81
N THR A 49 10.52 9.30 11.64
CA THR A 49 9.78 9.04 12.88
C THR A 49 8.31 9.35 12.62
N ARG A 50 7.41 8.39 12.83
CA ARG A 50 5.97 8.52 12.56
C ARG A 50 5.15 8.25 13.81
N ASN A 51 4.57 9.28 14.41
CA ASN A 51 3.54 9.12 15.44
C ASN A 51 2.18 8.95 14.75
N PHE A 52 1.44 7.90 15.12
CA PHE A 52 0.22 7.52 14.43
C PHE A 52 -0.86 7.17 15.45
N TYR A 53 -1.87 8.02 15.54
CA TYR A 53 -3.11 7.74 16.27
C TYR A 53 -4.22 7.45 15.26
N MET A 54 -4.97 6.38 15.49
CA MET A 54 -6.14 6.04 14.69
C MET A 54 -7.27 5.56 15.59
N ASN A 55 -8.46 6.10 15.35
CA ASN A 55 -9.70 5.67 15.97
C ASN A 55 -10.75 5.46 14.89
N ARG A 56 -11.47 4.35 14.99
CA ARG A 56 -12.57 3.94 14.14
C ARG A 56 -13.75 3.56 15.03
N ASP A 57 -14.83 4.33 14.93
CA ASP A 57 -16.10 4.10 15.60
C ASP A 57 -17.03 3.32 14.67
N TYR A 58 -17.60 2.23 15.15
CA TYR A 58 -18.50 1.33 14.44
C TYR A 58 -19.92 1.53 14.99
N ARG A 59 -20.84 1.98 14.14
CA ARG A 59 -22.14 2.49 14.62
C ARG A 59 -23.25 1.46 14.70
N ASP A 60 -23.12 0.38 13.94
CA ASP A 60 -24.12 -0.68 13.91
C ASP A 60 -23.58 -1.96 14.55
N ALA A 61 -24.34 -2.51 15.49
CA ALA A 61 -24.00 -3.78 16.12
C ALA A 61 -24.65 -4.95 15.35
N GLY A 62 -23.86 -5.98 15.06
CA GLY A 62 -24.40 -7.28 14.63
C GLY A 62 -24.49 -7.52 13.12
N LEU A 63 -24.04 -6.59 12.28
CA LEU A 63 -23.78 -6.87 10.87
C LEU A 63 -22.62 -7.87 10.73
N PHE A 64 -22.62 -8.63 9.64
CA PHE A 64 -21.70 -9.77 9.47
C PHE A 64 -20.25 -9.34 9.24
N ASP A 65 -20.06 -8.14 8.69
CA ASP A 65 -18.77 -7.51 8.43
C ASP A 65 -18.26 -6.69 9.62
N GLY A 66 -19.10 -6.54 10.66
CA GLY A 66 -18.75 -5.81 11.86
C GLY A 66 -17.57 -6.47 12.58
N PRO A 67 -16.59 -5.67 13.05
CA PRO A 67 -15.43 -6.19 13.76
C PRO A 67 -15.86 -6.95 15.01
N ARG A 68 -15.09 -7.98 15.36
CA ARG A 68 -15.31 -8.76 16.57
C ARG A 68 -14.03 -8.93 17.36
N HIS A 69 -14.16 -8.86 18.68
CA HIS A 69 -13.13 -9.22 19.64
C HIS A 69 -13.69 -10.30 20.57
N ASP A 70 -12.99 -11.44 20.69
CA ASP A 70 -13.44 -12.62 21.43
C ASP A 70 -14.86 -13.08 21.06
N GLY A 71 -15.18 -13.02 19.77
CA GLY A 71 -16.48 -13.39 19.22
C GLY A 71 -17.61 -12.39 19.51
N LYS A 72 -17.33 -11.30 20.24
CA LYS A 72 -18.31 -10.24 20.56
C LYS A 72 -18.17 -9.06 19.59
N PRO A 73 -19.26 -8.37 19.24
CA PRO A 73 -19.19 -7.13 18.45
C PRO A 73 -18.30 -6.09 19.11
N GLN A 74 -17.46 -5.44 18.31
CA GLN A 74 -16.57 -4.37 18.75
C GLN A 74 -17.15 -3.02 18.27
N SER A 75 -17.41 -2.10 19.19
CA SER A 75 -17.97 -0.78 18.84
C SER A 75 -16.91 0.24 18.42
N LYS A 76 -15.62 0.00 18.74
CA LYS A 76 -14.52 0.87 18.30
C LYS A 76 -13.21 0.10 18.12
N ALA A 77 -12.38 0.53 17.17
CA ALA A 77 -10.98 0.15 17.05
C ALA A 77 -10.09 1.39 17.21
N GLU A 78 -9.12 1.35 18.11
CA GLU A 78 -8.30 2.48 18.52
C GLU A 78 -6.87 2.02 18.85
N ASP A 79 -5.90 2.58 18.14
CA ASP A 79 -4.48 2.29 18.33
C ASP A 79 -3.67 3.60 18.25
N TRP A 80 -2.73 3.78 19.17
CA TRP A 80 -1.73 4.86 19.16
C TRP A 80 -0.33 4.27 19.24
N ALA A 81 0.53 4.63 18.28
CA ALA A 81 1.85 4.06 18.15
C ALA A 81 2.90 5.05 17.64
N GLN A 82 4.16 4.71 17.88
CA GLN A 82 5.34 5.39 17.35
C GLN A 82 6.11 4.44 16.43
N GLY A 83 6.37 4.89 15.20
CA GLY A 83 7.09 4.16 14.17
C GLY A 83 8.44 4.80 13.88
N PHE A 84 9.41 3.96 13.52
CA PHE A 84 10.74 4.33 13.06
C PHE A 84 11.04 3.59 11.77
N ILE A 85 11.29 4.33 10.70
CA ILE A 85 11.54 3.79 9.36
C ILE A 85 12.92 4.30 8.91
N LEU A 86 13.92 3.44 9.04
CA LEU A 86 15.29 3.70 8.61
C LEU A 86 15.47 3.24 7.16
N ARG A 87 15.98 4.12 6.30
CA ARG A 87 16.32 3.81 4.91
C ARG A 87 17.77 4.17 4.66
N GLY A 88 18.57 3.14 4.41
CA GLY A 88 19.94 3.27 3.94
C GLY A 88 20.03 2.80 2.50
N ASN A 89 20.43 3.67 1.58
CA ASN A 89 20.63 3.31 0.19
C ASN A 89 22.09 3.56 -0.17
N SER A 90 22.83 2.52 -0.57
CA SER A 90 24.19 2.75 -1.07
C SER A 90 24.18 3.37 -2.47
N GLY A 91 25.31 3.97 -2.86
CA GLY A 91 25.65 4.18 -4.26
C GLY A 91 25.90 2.86 -5.01
N PHE A 92 26.68 2.92 -6.08
CA PHE A 92 27.14 1.74 -6.81
C PHE A 92 28.67 1.72 -6.84
N THR A 93 29.27 0.53 -6.81
CA THR A 93 30.71 0.39 -7.08
C THR A 93 31.04 0.86 -8.50
N GLU A 94 32.22 1.44 -8.67
CA GLU A 94 32.75 1.81 -9.99
C GLU A 94 32.89 0.59 -10.93
N GLY A 95 32.67 0.80 -12.23
CA GLY A 95 32.88 -0.20 -13.28
C GLY A 95 31.69 -0.36 -14.22
N THR A 96 31.81 -1.25 -15.20
CA THR A 96 30.73 -1.58 -16.15
C THR A 96 29.49 -2.15 -15.45
N VAL A 97 29.71 -2.89 -14.37
CA VAL A 97 28.66 -3.45 -13.51
C VAL A 97 28.81 -2.82 -12.13
N GLY A 98 27.88 -1.95 -11.77
CA GLY A 98 27.81 -1.36 -10.44
C GLY A 98 27.07 -2.27 -9.47
N VAL A 99 27.61 -2.49 -8.28
CA VAL A 99 27.01 -3.28 -7.21
C VAL A 99 26.65 -2.36 -6.05
N GLY A 100 25.50 -2.56 -5.42
CA GLY A 100 25.07 -1.80 -4.25
C GLY A 100 24.22 -2.63 -3.29
N LEU A 101 23.93 -2.06 -2.12
CA LEU A 101 23.10 -2.64 -1.08
C LEU A 101 22.20 -1.55 -0.48
N ASP A 102 20.91 -1.84 -0.40
CA ASP A 102 19.94 -1.06 0.33
C ASP A 102 19.49 -1.81 1.58
N VAL A 103 19.07 -1.06 2.60
CA VAL A 103 18.51 -1.58 3.84
C VAL A 103 17.31 -0.74 4.24
N LEU A 104 16.22 -1.43 4.57
CA LEU A 104 15.06 -0.89 5.25
C LEU A 104 14.98 -1.48 6.65
N GLY A 105 15.01 -0.63 7.68
CA GLY A 105 14.78 -1.02 9.07
C GLY A 105 13.47 -0.44 9.57
N LEU A 106 12.61 -1.28 10.12
CA LEU A 106 11.27 -0.91 10.60
C LEU A 106 11.15 -1.26 12.08
N VAL A 107 10.65 -0.33 12.89
CA VAL A 107 10.29 -0.57 14.30
C VAL A 107 8.97 0.14 14.60
N GLY A 108 8.04 -0.57 15.23
CA GLY A 108 6.81 -0.02 15.77
C GLY A 108 6.72 -0.24 17.28
N VAL A 109 6.32 0.78 18.02
CA VAL A 109 6.17 0.79 19.47
C VAL A 109 4.77 1.24 19.83
N LYS A 110 4.06 0.46 20.65
CA LYS A 110 2.74 0.79 21.17
C LYS A 110 2.85 1.91 22.20
N LEU A 111 2.00 2.92 22.06
CA LEU A 111 1.79 3.97 23.06
C LEU A 111 0.49 3.72 23.84
N ASP A 112 -0.59 3.38 23.13
CA ASP A 112 -1.86 2.97 23.72
C ASP A 112 -2.62 2.03 22.76
N SER A 113 -3.12 0.92 23.28
CA SER A 113 -3.99 -0.05 22.60
C SER A 113 -4.34 -1.20 23.56
N GLY A 114 -5.44 -1.92 23.30
CA GLY A 114 -5.84 -3.11 24.05
C GLY A 114 -7.30 -3.04 24.49
N GLY A 115 -7.64 -3.71 25.60
CA GLY A 115 -8.96 -3.58 26.25
C GLY A 115 -10.17 -3.94 25.39
N GLY A 116 -9.98 -4.75 24.35
CA GLY A 116 -11.01 -5.12 23.38
C GLY A 116 -11.30 -4.09 22.29
N SER A 117 -10.52 -3.00 22.22
CA SER A 117 -10.62 -1.98 21.17
C SER A 117 -9.42 -1.94 20.23
N SER A 118 -8.54 -2.93 20.19
CA SER A 118 -7.43 -2.96 19.21
C SER A 118 -7.91 -3.39 17.81
N GLY A 119 -7.08 -3.22 16.78
CA GLY A 119 -7.32 -3.85 15.47
C GLY A 119 -7.48 -2.89 14.29
N THR A 120 -6.88 -1.72 14.36
CA THR A 120 -6.90 -0.76 13.25
C THR A 120 -5.96 -1.15 12.09
N GLY A 121 -5.03 -2.08 12.34
CA GLY A 121 -3.90 -2.44 11.47
C GLY A 121 -2.68 -1.53 11.64
N VAL A 122 -2.64 -0.72 12.71
CA VAL A 122 -1.48 0.11 13.09
C VAL A 122 -0.42 -0.71 13.84
N LEU A 123 -0.85 -1.68 14.65
CA LEU A 123 0.01 -2.51 15.50
C LEU A 123 -0.15 -3.98 15.14
N GLN A 124 0.95 -4.73 15.25
CA GLN A 124 0.90 -6.19 15.21
C GLN A 124 0.06 -6.73 16.38
N ARG A 125 -0.73 -7.76 16.11
CA ARG A 125 -1.51 -8.47 17.14
C ARG A 125 -1.05 -9.92 17.27
N ASN A 126 -1.10 -10.43 18.50
CA ASN A 126 -0.85 -11.83 18.76
C ASN A 126 -1.94 -12.68 18.10
N GLN A 127 -1.56 -13.63 17.23
CA GLN A 127 -2.52 -14.44 16.49
C GLN A 127 -3.40 -15.34 17.39
N ARG A 128 -2.96 -15.65 18.61
CA ARG A 128 -3.70 -16.50 19.55
C ARG A 128 -4.60 -15.69 20.48
N THR A 129 -4.11 -14.59 21.05
CA THR A 129 -4.88 -13.79 22.03
C THR A 129 -5.61 -12.61 21.42
N GLY A 130 -5.26 -12.21 20.19
CA GLY A 130 -5.79 -11.00 19.56
C GLY A 130 -5.29 -9.70 20.19
N GLU A 131 -4.41 -9.76 21.18
CA GLU A 131 -3.89 -8.59 21.89
C GLU A 131 -2.78 -7.88 21.08
N PRO A 132 -2.71 -6.54 21.12
CA PRO A 132 -1.67 -5.76 20.48
C PRO A 132 -0.32 -5.95 21.19
N VAL A 133 0.75 -6.21 20.42
CA VAL A 133 2.11 -6.34 20.97
C VAL A 133 2.65 -4.97 21.41
N ASP A 134 3.59 -4.97 22.35
CA ASP A 134 4.20 -3.73 22.85
C ASP A 134 5.20 -3.13 21.85
N GLU A 135 5.96 -3.98 21.16
CA GLU A 135 6.93 -3.57 20.13
C GLU A 135 7.05 -4.66 19.06
N TYR A 136 7.40 -4.25 17.83
CA TYR A 136 7.70 -5.15 16.73
C TYR A 136 8.69 -4.52 15.76
N SER A 137 9.46 -5.33 15.05
CA SER A 137 10.52 -4.86 14.17
C SER A 137 10.72 -5.77 12.97
N PHE A 138 11.22 -5.20 11.88
CA PHE A 138 11.54 -5.91 10.66
C PHE A 138 12.76 -5.28 9.97
N LEU A 139 13.61 -6.11 9.34
CA LEU A 139 14.81 -5.68 8.62
C LEU A 139 14.80 -6.29 7.22
N ALA A 140 14.93 -5.43 6.22
CA ALA A 140 14.74 -5.76 4.82
C ALA A 140 15.95 -5.29 3.98
N PRO A 141 16.94 -6.16 3.73
CA PRO A 141 18.08 -5.85 2.87
C PRO A 141 17.80 -6.16 1.39
N THR A 142 18.34 -5.34 0.49
CA THR A 142 18.16 -5.49 -0.96
C THR A 142 19.47 -5.27 -1.71
N ALA A 143 19.97 -6.33 -2.36
CA ALA A 143 21.13 -6.25 -3.23
C ALA A 143 20.74 -5.60 -4.57
N LYS A 144 21.64 -4.78 -5.11
CA LYS A 144 21.44 -4.04 -6.37
C LYS A 144 22.58 -4.29 -7.34
N LEU A 145 22.25 -4.49 -8.60
CA LEU A 145 23.19 -4.54 -9.72
C LEU A 145 22.73 -3.57 -10.80
N LYS A 146 23.63 -2.73 -11.31
CA LYS A 146 23.32 -1.76 -12.36
C LYS A 146 24.28 -1.89 -13.52
N VAL A 147 23.74 -1.95 -14.73
CA VAL A 147 24.48 -1.90 -15.99
C VAL A 147 23.77 -0.89 -16.88
N ALA A 148 24.48 0.14 -17.34
CA ALA A 148 23.88 1.27 -18.06
C ALA A 148 22.67 1.86 -17.29
N LYS A 149 21.48 1.90 -17.90
CA LYS A 149 20.22 2.34 -17.25
C LYS A 149 19.31 1.18 -16.86
N THR A 150 19.87 -0.03 -16.77
CA THR A 150 19.19 -1.23 -16.27
C THR A 150 19.61 -1.53 -14.84
N LEU A 151 18.62 -1.64 -13.95
CA LEU A 151 18.78 -1.95 -12.54
C LEU A 151 18.13 -3.32 -12.25
N VAL A 152 18.89 -4.23 -11.64
CA VAL A 152 18.41 -5.49 -11.09
C VAL A 152 18.48 -5.40 -9.57
N THR A 153 17.40 -5.78 -8.89
CA THR A 153 17.31 -5.80 -7.43
C THR A 153 16.86 -7.16 -6.93
N LEU A 154 17.44 -7.62 -5.82
CA LEU A 154 17.10 -8.88 -5.16
C LEU A 154 17.02 -8.66 -3.64
N GLY A 155 15.86 -8.91 -3.05
CA GLY A 155 15.57 -8.62 -1.65
C GLY A 155 14.17 -8.07 -1.46
N ASP A 156 14.01 -7.12 -0.55
CA ASP A 156 12.74 -6.50 -0.21
C ASP A 156 12.46 -5.26 -1.04
N HIS A 157 11.22 -5.15 -1.49
CA HIS A 157 10.78 -4.09 -2.39
C HIS A 157 9.54 -3.41 -1.83
N GLU A 158 9.41 -2.15 -2.18
CA GLU A 158 8.26 -1.31 -1.91
C GLU A 158 7.55 -0.96 -3.22
N PRO A 159 6.87 -1.94 -3.86
CA PRO A 159 6.29 -1.77 -5.19
C PRO A 159 5.16 -0.74 -5.20
N VAL A 160 5.19 0.11 -6.24
CA VAL A 160 4.16 1.11 -6.54
C VAL A 160 3.88 1.02 -8.04
N MET A 161 3.14 0.00 -8.44
CA MET A 161 2.81 -0.30 -9.85
C MET A 161 1.36 -0.75 -10.01
N PRO A 162 0.78 -0.71 -11.22
CA PRO A 162 -0.64 -0.97 -11.44
C PRO A 162 -1.16 -2.29 -10.85
N VAL A 163 -0.37 -3.36 -11.02
CA VAL A 163 -0.71 -4.73 -10.58
C VAL A 163 -0.31 -5.03 -9.13
N LEU A 164 0.44 -4.12 -8.49
CA LEU A 164 0.84 -4.25 -7.10
C LEU A 164 1.23 -2.89 -6.50
N PHE A 165 0.35 -2.36 -5.67
CA PHE A 165 0.55 -1.09 -4.97
C PHE A 165 0.61 -1.37 -3.46
N ARG A 166 1.81 -1.29 -2.89
CA ARG A 166 2.01 -1.55 -1.45
C ARG A 166 1.14 -0.63 -0.60
N ASN A 167 0.71 -1.11 0.55
CA ASN A 167 0.06 -0.25 1.53
C ASN A 167 1.09 0.46 2.43
N ASP A 168 0.91 1.76 2.60
CA ASP A 168 1.68 2.63 3.53
C ASP A 168 0.76 3.62 4.25
N THR A 169 -0.45 3.16 4.58
CA THR A 169 -1.50 4.01 5.15
C THR A 169 -1.71 3.76 6.65
N ARG A 170 -0.72 3.14 7.30
CA ARG A 170 -0.63 2.79 8.73
C ARG A 170 0.75 3.18 9.28
N LEU A 171 1.19 2.53 10.37
CA LEU A 171 2.44 2.87 11.05
C LEU A 171 3.68 2.57 10.19
N LEU A 172 3.77 1.35 9.65
CA LEU A 172 4.91 0.85 8.89
C LEU A 172 4.48 0.45 7.47
N PRO A 173 5.39 0.49 6.49
CA PRO A 173 5.09 0.10 5.11
C PRO A 173 5.00 -1.41 4.94
N GLN A 174 4.10 -1.85 4.05
CA GLN A 174 4.12 -3.20 3.50
C GLN A 174 5.29 -3.35 2.50
N THR A 175 5.95 -4.52 2.50
CA THR A 175 7.03 -4.83 1.56
C THR A 175 6.86 -6.22 0.95
N TYR A 176 7.57 -6.47 -0.16
CA TYR A 176 7.53 -7.73 -0.89
C TYR A 176 8.94 -8.23 -1.20
N ARG A 177 9.21 -9.50 -0.86
CA ARG A 177 10.50 -10.12 -1.09
C ARG A 177 10.54 -10.82 -2.44
N GLY A 178 11.56 -10.53 -3.25
CA GLY A 178 11.71 -11.11 -4.57
C GLY A 178 12.83 -10.48 -5.38
N GLY A 179 12.68 -10.55 -6.70
CA GLY A 179 13.62 -9.95 -7.65
C GLY A 179 12.91 -9.14 -8.71
N GLN A 180 13.51 -8.02 -9.11
CA GLN A 180 12.98 -7.13 -10.14
C GLN A 180 14.10 -6.67 -11.06
N VAL A 181 13.77 -6.46 -12.32
CA VAL A 181 14.59 -5.72 -13.29
C VAL A 181 13.79 -4.52 -13.81
N VAL A 182 14.44 -3.36 -13.85
CA VAL A 182 13.91 -2.14 -14.45
C VAL A 182 14.91 -1.62 -15.46
N SER A 183 14.48 -1.37 -16.69
CA SER A 183 15.34 -0.80 -17.75
C SER A 183 14.72 0.45 -18.35
N THR A 184 15.54 1.50 -18.47
CA THR A 184 15.21 2.75 -19.18
C THR A 184 16.26 3.08 -20.25
N ASP A 185 16.89 2.04 -20.82
CA ASP A 185 17.91 2.20 -21.85
C ASP A 185 17.34 2.72 -23.18
N ILE A 186 16.06 2.48 -23.45
CA ILE A 186 15.35 2.99 -24.62
C ILE A 186 14.66 4.31 -24.27
N GLN A 187 14.86 5.33 -25.10
CA GLN A 187 14.26 6.65 -24.88
C GLN A 187 12.73 6.56 -24.81
N ASN A 188 12.14 7.27 -23.84
CA ASN A 188 10.70 7.35 -23.57
C ASN A 188 10.03 6.03 -23.13
N LEU A 189 10.81 4.96 -22.91
CA LEU A 189 10.31 3.63 -22.60
C LEU A 189 10.95 3.10 -21.31
N SER A 190 10.10 2.66 -20.39
CA SER A 190 10.50 1.96 -19.16
C SER A 190 9.96 0.54 -19.19
N LEU A 191 10.84 -0.45 -19.05
CA LEU A 191 10.48 -1.86 -18.91
C LEU A 191 10.67 -2.27 -17.47
N THR A 192 9.72 -3.05 -16.94
CA THR A 192 9.80 -3.62 -15.60
C THR A 192 9.35 -5.07 -15.64
N ALA A 193 10.10 -5.98 -15.03
CA ALA A 193 9.68 -7.36 -14.85
C ALA A 193 10.21 -7.91 -13.52
N GLY A 194 9.51 -8.87 -12.94
CA GLY A 194 9.94 -9.44 -11.67
C GLY A 194 9.10 -10.59 -11.19
N GLN A 195 9.52 -11.12 -10.05
CA GLN A 195 8.79 -12.11 -9.28
C GLN A 195 8.91 -11.77 -7.80
N PHE A 196 7.77 -11.68 -7.11
CA PHE A 196 7.71 -11.66 -5.65
C PHE A 196 7.29 -13.03 -5.11
N ARG A 197 7.80 -13.36 -3.92
CA ARG A 197 7.57 -14.65 -3.27
C ARG A 197 6.83 -14.55 -1.94
N GLN A 198 7.07 -13.49 -1.19
CA GLN A 198 6.50 -13.32 0.13
C GLN A 198 6.19 -11.85 0.37
N ALA A 199 5.22 -11.58 1.23
CA ALA A 199 4.89 -10.25 1.71
C ALA A 199 5.29 -10.12 3.18
N HIS A 200 5.78 -8.96 3.57
CA HIS A 200 5.76 -8.52 4.95
C HIS A 200 4.65 -7.48 5.08
N GLN A 201 3.65 -7.79 5.91
CA GLN A 201 2.50 -6.92 6.14
C GLN A 201 2.86 -5.74 7.05
N ARG A 202 2.15 -4.63 6.89
CA ARG A 202 2.34 -3.37 7.65
C ARG A 202 2.24 -3.52 9.18
N ASP A 203 1.59 -4.58 9.65
CA ASP A 203 1.31 -4.94 11.03
C ASP A 203 1.81 -6.36 11.37
N SER A 204 2.92 -6.77 10.75
CA SER A 204 3.60 -8.05 11.00
C SER A 204 5.09 -7.85 11.28
N SER A 205 5.79 -8.93 11.65
CA SER A 205 7.26 -8.96 11.78
C SER A 205 7.89 -10.16 11.05
N ASP A 206 7.08 -10.91 10.31
CA ASP A 206 7.45 -12.11 9.57
C ASP A 206 7.12 -11.97 8.07
N TYR A 207 7.65 -12.92 7.30
CA TYR A 207 7.27 -13.08 5.90
C TYR A 207 6.12 -14.06 5.80
N GLU A 208 5.10 -13.68 5.03
CA GLU A 208 3.93 -14.49 4.75
C GLU A 208 3.84 -14.84 3.26
N ASP A 209 3.27 -16.02 2.97
CA ASP A 209 2.89 -16.38 1.61
C ASP A 209 1.86 -15.40 1.05
N LEU A 210 1.92 -15.17 -0.26
CA LEU A 210 1.04 -14.26 -0.95
C LEU A 210 -0.37 -14.83 -1.02
N ARG A 211 -1.37 -13.98 -0.79
CA ARG A 211 -2.79 -14.33 -0.85
C ARG A 211 -3.53 -13.27 -1.64
N MET A 212 -4.52 -13.68 -2.43
CA MET A 212 -5.44 -12.74 -3.09
C MET A 212 -6.56 -12.29 -2.15
N ALA A 213 -7.11 -11.12 -2.45
CA ALA A 213 -8.41 -10.66 -2.00
C ALA A 213 -9.23 -10.21 -3.22
N ALA A 214 -10.47 -10.68 -3.33
CA ALA A 214 -11.44 -10.19 -4.32
C ALA A 214 -12.86 -10.53 -3.84
N ASP A 215 -13.79 -9.58 -3.95
CA ASP A 215 -15.19 -9.81 -3.59
C ASP A 215 -15.81 -10.92 -4.45
N GLY A 216 -16.64 -11.78 -3.86
CA GLY A 216 -17.27 -12.92 -4.56
C GLY A 216 -16.32 -14.07 -4.95
N SER A 217 -15.01 -13.94 -4.72
CA SER A 217 -14.06 -15.00 -5.09
C SER A 217 -14.01 -16.15 -4.08
N THR A 218 -13.71 -17.35 -4.61
CA THR A 218 -13.56 -18.61 -3.89
C THR A 218 -12.36 -19.37 -4.47
N GLY A 219 -11.93 -20.44 -3.78
CA GLY A 219 -10.86 -21.31 -4.28
C GLY A 219 -9.43 -20.75 -4.21
N GLY A 220 -9.25 -19.51 -3.72
CA GLY A 220 -7.93 -18.89 -3.55
C GLY A 220 -7.03 -19.67 -2.59
N VAL A 221 -5.74 -19.73 -2.92
CA VAL A 221 -4.73 -20.49 -2.16
C VAL A 221 -3.49 -19.63 -1.89
N PRO A 222 -2.85 -19.76 -0.72
CA PRO A 222 -1.54 -19.15 -0.50
C PRO A 222 -0.53 -19.63 -1.54
N THR A 223 0.33 -18.73 -2.02
CA THR A 223 1.35 -19.04 -3.02
C THR A 223 2.62 -18.23 -2.80
N ASP A 224 3.75 -18.77 -3.25
CA ASP A 224 5.06 -18.12 -3.21
C ASP A 224 5.47 -17.53 -4.58
N ARG A 225 4.52 -17.31 -5.50
CA ARG A 225 4.78 -16.83 -6.86
C ARG A 225 3.79 -15.77 -7.30
N PHE A 226 4.27 -14.54 -7.38
CA PHE A 226 3.64 -13.45 -8.11
C PHE A 226 4.58 -12.97 -9.21
N ASN A 227 4.30 -13.32 -10.45
CA ASN A 227 5.10 -12.94 -11.62
C ASN A 227 4.49 -11.71 -12.28
N TYR A 228 5.30 -10.80 -12.80
CA TYR A 228 4.80 -9.65 -13.54
C TYR A 228 5.79 -9.13 -14.57
N GLY A 229 5.25 -8.49 -15.60
CA GLY A 229 6.01 -7.74 -16.61
C GLY A 229 5.17 -6.56 -17.08
N GLY A 230 5.82 -5.44 -17.36
CA GLY A 230 5.14 -4.22 -17.76
C GLY A 230 6.04 -3.25 -18.51
N VAL A 231 5.35 -2.31 -19.16
CA VAL A 231 5.94 -1.26 -19.97
C VAL A 231 5.21 0.05 -19.69
N THR A 232 5.96 1.13 -19.56
CA THR A 232 5.44 2.49 -19.62
C THR A 232 6.10 3.21 -20.79
N TYR A 233 5.28 3.82 -21.64
CA TYR A 233 5.74 4.58 -22.81
C TYR A 233 5.20 6.00 -22.79
N ALA A 234 6.09 6.98 -22.89
CA ALA A 234 5.74 8.38 -23.06
C ALA A 234 5.64 8.72 -24.55
N PHE A 235 4.43 8.72 -25.11
CA PHE A 235 4.18 9.08 -26.50
C PHE A 235 4.51 10.55 -26.77
N LEU A 236 4.19 11.41 -25.81
CA LEU A 236 4.47 12.84 -25.79
C LEU A 236 4.86 13.24 -24.36
N PRO A 237 5.46 14.43 -24.14
CA PRO A 237 5.77 14.92 -22.79
C PRO A 237 4.57 14.95 -21.84
N ASN A 238 3.36 14.97 -22.40
CA ASN A 238 2.11 15.11 -21.68
C ASN A 238 1.13 13.95 -21.90
N LEU A 239 1.53 12.90 -22.63
CA LEU A 239 0.74 11.70 -22.90
C LEU A 239 1.58 10.45 -22.70
N SER A 240 1.18 9.60 -21.78
CA SER A 240 1.84 8.32 -21.51
C SER A 240 0.82 7.20 -21.35
N ALA A 241 1.19 5.99 -21.76
CA ALA A 241 0.45 4.78 -21.40
C ALA A 241 1.33 3.82 -20.62
N THR A 242 0.68 3.01 -19.79
CA THR A 242 1.30 1.93 -19.05
C THR A 242 0.51 0.65 -19.28
N PHE A 243 1.20 -0.47 -19.45
CA PHE A 243 0.61 -1.80 -19.54
C PHE A 243 1.40 -2.77 -18.67
N TYR A 244 0.72 -3.60 -17.90
CA TYR A 244 1.29 -4.68 -17.11
C TYR A 244 0.49 -5.96 -17.32
N ARG A 245 1.18 -7.09 -17.31
CA ARG A 245 0.59 -8.42 -17.08
C ARG A 245 1.19 -8.98 -15.79
N ALA A 246 0.33 -9.52 -14.94
CA ALA A 246 0.71 -10.21 -13.72
C ALA A 246 -0.01 -11.55 -13.58
N GLU A 247 0.59 -12.45 -12.80
CA GLU A 247 0.05 -13.75 -12.44
C GLU A 247 0.35 -14.01 -10.97
N LEU A 248 -0.70 -14.19 -10.17
CA LEU A 248 -0.59 -14.84 -8.87
C LEU A 248 -0.89 -16.31 -9.09
N LYS A 249 0.14 -17.15 -9.00
CA LYS A 249 0.05 -18.56 -9.38
C LYS A 249 -1.09 -19.26 -8.65
N ASP A 250 -1.84 -20.08 -9.39
CA ASP A 250 -3.02 -20.86 -8.93
C ASP A 250 -4.15 -20.00 -8.36
N ASN A 251 -4.15 -18.68 -8.64
CA ASN A 251 -5.14 -17.74 -8.14
C ASN A 251 -5.75 -16.85 -9.23
N TYR A 252 -4.96 -16.03 -9.92
CA TYR A 252 -5.48 -15.20 -11.01
C TYR A 252 -4.35 -14.72 -11.94
N SER A 253 -4.71 -14.43 -13.19
CA SER A 253 -3.90 -13.58 -14.06
C SER A 253 -4.60 -12.24 -14.30
N GLN A 254 -3.82 -11.17 -14.47
CA GLN A 254 -4.35 -9.82 -14.59
C GLN A 254 -3.58 -9.02 -15.63
N ASN A 255 -4.30 -8.41 -16.55
CA ASN A 255 -3.79 -7.39 -17.45
C ASN A 255 -4.25 -6.02 -16.92
N ALA A 256 -3.32 -5.09 -16.71
CA ALA A 256 -3.61 -3.73 -16.25
C ALA A 256 -3.11 -2.73 -17.30
N ALA A 257 -3.97 -1.81 -17.74
CA ALA A 257 -3.61 -0.76 -18.68
C ALA A 257 -4.04 0.60 -18.14
N SER A 258 -3.26 1.64 -18.43
CA SER A 258 -3.65 3.02 -18.11
C SER A 258 -3.16 4.01 -19.12
N LEU A 259 -3.91 5.10 -19.30
CA LEU A 259 -3.53 6.27 -20.09
C LEU A 259 -3.55 7.51 -19.19
N LEU A 260 -2.45 8.25 -19.16
CA LEU A 260 -2.35 9.51 -18.45
C LEU A 260 -2.07 10.63 -19.45
N TYR A 261 -3.01 11.58 -19.51
CA TYR A 261 -2.92 12.77 -20.34
C TYR A 261 -3.01 14.03 -19.47
N LYS A 262 -2.13 15.00 -19.73
CA LYS A 262 -2.15 16.32 -19.08
C LYS A 262 -2.11 17.40 -20.15
N THR A 263 -2.91 18.45 -20.02
CA THR A 263 -2.85 19.55 -20.99
C THR A 263 -3.28 20.87 -20.37
N PRO A 264 -2.61 21.99 -20.67
CA PRO A 264 -3.18 23.31 -20.39
C PRO A 264 -4.38 23.55 -21.30
N LEU A 265 -5.53 23.87 -20.71
CA LEU A 265 -6.71 24.35 -21.47
C LEU A 265 -6.65 25.87 -21.70
N SER A 266 -5.93 26.58 -20.82
CA SER A 266 -5.61 28.01 -20.91
C SER A 266 -4.32 28.29 -20.13
N GLU A 267 -3.91 29.55 -20.05
CA GLU A 267 -2.75 29.98 -19.24
C GLU A 267 -2.87 29.64 -17.75
N SER A 268 -4.09 29.45 -17.23
CA SER A 268 -4.35 29.26 -15.81
C SER A 268 -5.13 28.00 -15.45
N VAL A 269 -5.62 27.26 -16.45
CA VAL A 269 -6.42 26.03 -16.24
C VAL A 269 -5.72 24.85 -16.88
N ASN A 270 -5.47 23.80 -16.10
CA ASN A 270 -4.90 22.55 -16.57
C ASN A 270 -5.92 21.41 -16.41
N LEU A 271 -5.99 20.54 -17.42
CA LEU A 271 -6.73 19.29 -17.39
C LEU A 271 -5.77 18.12 -17.19
N LYS A 272 -6.14 17.20 -16.30
CA LYS A 272 -5.57 15.84 -16.21
C LYS A 272 -6.67 14.84 -16.51
N ALA A 273 -6.41 13.90 -17.42
CA ALA A 273 -7.25 12.73 -17.65
C ALA A 273 -6.44 11.46 -17.32
N ASP A 274 -6.99 10.62 -16.45
CA ASP A 274 -6.43 9.34 -16.00
C ASP A 274 -7.44 8.24 -16.28
N LEU A 275 -7.15 7.39 -17.26
CA LEU A 275 -7.98 6.24 -17.64
C LEU A 275 -7.28 4.96 -17.24
N ARG A 276 -8.01 4.01 -16.67
CA ARG A 276 -7.48 2.74 -16.18
C ARG A 276 -8.40 1.58 -16.54
N TYR A 277 -7.80 0.46 -16.89
CA TYR A 277 -8.48 -0.79 -17.20
C TYR A 277 -7.76 -1.94 -16.50
N PHE A 278 -8.53 -2.89 -15.96
CA PHE A 278 -8.01 -4.19 -15.56
C PHE A 278 -8.90 -5.29 -16.14
N GLY A 279 -8.28 -6.34 -16.65
CA GLY A 279 -8.94 -7.60 -16.94
C GLY A 279 -8.28 -8.70 -16.13
N SER A 280 -9.05 -9.34 -15.25
CA SER A 280 -8.57 -10.40 -14.38
C SER A 280 -9.37 -11.68 -14.62
N ASP A 281 -8.66 -12.79 -14.78
CA ASP A 281 -9.21 -14.11 -15.09
C ASP A 281 -8.71 -15.13 -14.08
N ASP A 282 -9.48 -16.20 -13.89
CA ASP A 282 -9.16 -17.27 -12.97
C ASP A 282 -7.91 -18.04 -13.39
N GLU A 283 -7.21 -18.55 -12.38
CA GLU A 283 -6.13 -19.51 -12.56
C GLU A 283 -6.32 -20.62 -11.54
N GLY A 284 -5.97 -21.84 -11.90
CA GLY A 284 -6.06 -23.00 -11.01
C GLY A 284 -7.50 -23.37 -10.65
N ARG A 285 -7.94 -23.08 -9.42
CA ARG A 285 -9.26 -23.47 -8.88
C ARG A 285 -10.11 -22.28 -8.44
N THR A 286 -9.68 -21.06 -8.72
CA THR A 286 -10.46 -19.88 -8.38
C THR A 286 -11.61 -19.68 -9.37
N ASN A 287 -12.46 -18.72 -9.07
CA ASN A 287 -13.53 -18.25 -9.95
C ASN A 287 -13.36 -16.75 -10.27
N VAL A 288 -12.13 -16.24 -10.28
CA VAL A 288 -11.88 -14.84 -10.59
C VAL A 288 -12.37 -14.54 -12.01
N ASP A 289 -13.32 -13.63 -12.12
CA ASP A 289 -13.80 -13.05 -13.36
C ASP A 289 -14.12 -11.59 -13.08
N ASN A 290 -13.25 -10.70 -13.57
CA ASN A 290 -13.41 -9.27 -13.35
C ASN A 290 -12.91 -8.46 -14.54
N ARG A 291 -13.67 -7.42 -14.88
CA ARG A 291 -13.27 -6.33 -15.76
C ARG A 291 -13.54 -5.02 -15.04
N TYR A 292 -12.48 -4.25 -14.83
CA TYR A 292 -12.54 -2.89 -14.31
C TYR A 292 -12.33 -1.90 -15.44
N LEU A 293 -13.16 -0.86 -15.51
CA LEU A 293 -12.91 0.32 -16.32
C LEU A 293 -13.16 1.57 -15.49
N GLY A 294 -12.21 2.51 -15.49
CA GLY A 294 -12.38 3.77 -14.78
C GLY A 294 -11.72 4.94 -15.48
N GLY A 295 -12.30 6.12 -15.28
CA GLY A 295 -11.77 7.38 -15.76
C GLY A 295 -11.90 8.49 -14.72
N MET A 296 -10.87 9.31 -14.58
CA MET A 296 -10.86 10.50 -13.73
C MET A 296 -10.37 11.72 -14.50
N PHE A 297 -11.17 12.78 -14.48
CA PHE A 297 -10.85 14.07 -15.08
C PHE A 297 -10.68 15.09 -13.98
N THR A 298 -9.58 15.83 -13.99
CA THR A 298 -9.28 16.86 -12.99
C THR A 298 -8.96 18.18 -13.67
N LEU A 299 -9.72 19.22 -13.35
CA LEU A 299 -9.40 20.60 -13.69
C LEU A 299 -8.67 21.24 -12.54
N SER A 300 -7.59 21.97 -12.81
CA SER A 300 -6.80 22.66 -11.79
C SER A 300 -6.48 24.09 -12.19
N SER A 301 -6.58 25.00 -11.23
CA SER A 301 -6.28 26.43 -11.41
C SER A 301 -5.95 27.09 -10.06
N ARG A 302 -4.87 27.86 -10.00
CA ARG A 302 -4.50 28.72 -8.84
C ARG A 302 -4.67 28.04 -7.47
N GLY A 303 -4.13 26.82 -7.32
CA GLY A 303 -4.19 26.03 -6.08
C GLY A 303 -5.44 25.16 -5.94
N HIS A 304 -6.51 25.40 -6.69
CA HIS A 304 -7.70 24.55 -6.72
C HIS A 304 -7.50 23.37 -7.68
N SER A 305 -8.01 22.20 -7.30
CA SER A 305 -8.21 21.06 -8.21
C SER A 305 -9.59 20.45 -7.98
N LEU A 306 -10.40 20.33 -9.03
CA LEU A 306 -11.71 19.68 -9.00
C LEU A 306 -11.67 18.45 -9.91
N GLY A 307 -11.92 17.28 -9.33
CA GLY A 307 -11.89 15.99 -9.98
C GLY A 307 -13.26 15.30 -10.00
N LEU A 308 -13.64 14.75 -11.14
CA LEU A 308 -14.77 13.83 -11.29
C LEU A 308 -14.23 12.49 -11.79
N GLY A 309 -14.56 11.42 -11.06
CA GLY A 309 -14.18 10.06 -11.38
C GLY A 309 -15.41 9.16 -11.49
N TYR A 310 -15.33 8.16 -12.37
CA TYR A 310 -16.26 7.05 -12.43
C TYR A 310 -15.47 5.77 -12.70
N GLN A 311 -15.89 4.67 -12.07
CA GLN A 311 -15.39 3.34 -12.37
C GLN A 311 -16.56 2.34 -12.34
N ASN A 312 -16.48 1.36 -13.23
CA ASN A 312 -17.38 0.22 -13.33
C ASN A 312 -16.58 -1.07 -13.10
N GLN A 313 -17.20 -2.00 -12.39
CA GLN A 313 -16.78 -3.39 -12.28
C GLN A 313 -17.78 -4.25 -13.05
N SER A 314 -17.30 -5.22 -13.82
CA SER A 314 -18.15 -6.25 -14.43
C SER A 314 -17.50 -7.63 -14.30
N GLY A 315 -18.30 -8.68 -14.44
CA GLY A 315 -17.92 -10.05 -14.12
C GLY A 315 -18.49 -10.51 -12.77
N ASP A 316 -18.26 -11.78 -12.45
CA ASP A 316 -18.84 -12.41 -11.25
C ASP A 316 -18.03 -12.15 -9.96
N THR A 317 -16.86 -11.53 -10.05
CA THR A 317 -16.02 -11.17 -8.90
C THR A 317 -15.57 -9.70 -8.94
N GLY A 318 -15.18 -9.18 -7.78
CA GLY A 318 -14.54 -7.87 -7.67
C GLY A 318 -13.10 -7.86 -8.21
N LEU A 319 -12.47 -6.69 -8.29
CA LEU A 319 -11.08 -6.56 -8.75
C LEU A 319 -10.14 -7.32 -7.79
N PRO A 320 -9.39 -8.35 -8.25
CA PRO A 320 -8.44 -9.04 -7.41
C PRO A 320 -7.15 -8.22 -7.19
N TYR A 321 -6.61 -8.30 -5.98
CA TYR A 321 -5.32 -7.74 -5.59
C TYR A 321 -4.69 -8.59 -4.48
N LEU A 322 -3.39 -8.38 -4.20
CA LEU A 322 -2.74 -9.06 -3.07
C LEU A 322 -3.28 -8.51 -1.75
N LEU A 323 -3.59 -9.42 -0.82
CA LEU A 323 -4.15 -9.11 0.49
C LEU A 323 -3.31 -8.01 1.18
N VAL A 324 -4.00 -7.09 1.86
CA VAL A 324 -3.44 -5.91 2.55
C VAL A 324 -2.92 -4.80 1.61
N ALA A 325 -2.53 -5.12 0.38
CA ALA A 325 -2.16 -4.13 -0.63
C ALA A 325 -3.34 -3.23 -1.00
N ASP A 326 -3.05 -2.09 -1.60
CA ASP A 326 -4.09 -1.17 -2.07
C ASP A 326 -4.41 -1.49 -3.54
N PRO A 327 -5.67 -1.72 -3.94
CA PRO A 327 -6.01 -1.83 -5.35
C PRO A 327 -5.77 -0.49 -6.05
N TRP A 328 -5.19 -0.51 -7.25
CA TRP A 328 -4.89 0.71 -8.01
C TRP A 328 -6.11 1.28 -8.78
N ALA A 329 -7.28 1.20 -8.14
CA ALA A 329 -8.54 1.79 -8.60
C ALA A 329 -8.58 3.31 -8.37
N LEU A 330 -9.46 4.02 -9.08
CA LEU A 330 -9.58 5.49 -9.01
C LEU A 330 -10.35 5.94 -7.76
N ASN A 331 -11.38 5.18 -7.38
CA ASN A 331 -12.20 5.41 -6.19
C ASN A 331 -11.66 4.65 -4.97
N ASN A 332 -10.34 4.41 -4.91
CA ASN A 332 -9.74 3.81 -3.72
C ASN A 332 -9.86 4.78 -2.52
N GLY A 333 -10.88 4.56 -1.69
CA GLY A 333 -11.20 5.31 -0.49
C GLY A 333 -10.16 5.10 0.62
N THR A 334 -10.34 5.80 1.73
CA THR A 334 -9.49 5.62 2.92
C THR A 334 -9.91 4.38 3.71
N TYR A 335 -11.20 4.03 3.63
CA TYR A 335 -11.80 2.86 4.28
C TYR A 335 -12.17 1.76 3.25
N GLN A 336 -12.96 2.06 2.21
CA GLN A 336 -13.31 1.10 1.15
C GLN A 336 -12.70 1.45 -0.22
N PRO A 337 -12.31 0.43 -1.01
CA PRO A 337 -11.77 0.62 -2.36
C PRO A 337 -12.83 0.77 -3.48
N PHE A 338 -14.11 0.48 -3.22
CA PHE A 338 -15.20 0.46 -4.21
C PHE A 338 -14.93 -0.48 -5.40
N VAL A 339 -14.45 -1.69 -5.11
CA VAL A 339 -14.10 -2.69 -6.12
C VAL A 339 -14.85 -4.02 -6.02
N ARG A 340 -16.10 -3.99 -5.53
CA ARG A 340 -16.95 -5.18 -5.42
C ARG A 340 -17.36 -5.73 -6.78
N ALA A 341 -17.82 -6.97 -6.81
CA ALA A 341 -18.37 -7.54 -8.04
C ALA A 341 -19.54 -6.68 -8.51
N LYS A 342 -19.55 -6.31 -9.80
CA LYS A 342 -20.60 -5.51 -10.48
C LYS A 342 -20.76 -4.07 -10.00
N GLU A 343 -19.97 -3.62 -9.01
CA GLU A 343 -20.10 -2.28 -8.45
C GLU A 343 -19.76 -1.16 -9.45
N ASP A 344 -20.72 -0.26 -9.59
CA ASP A 344 -20.55 1.04 -10.22
C ASP A 344 -20.30 2.09 -9.14
N SER A 345 -19.28 2.94 -9.35
CA SER A 345 -19.04 4.03 -8.41
C SER A 345 -18.53 5.30 -9.06
N TRP A 346 -18.95 6.43 -8.50
CA TRP A 346 -18.48 7.76 -8.87
C TRP A 346 -17.82 8.48 -7.70
N GLN A 347 -16.97 9.44 -8.02
CA GLN A 347 -16.23 10.26 -7.06
C GLN A 347 -16.22 11.71 -7.48
N LEU A 348 -16.55 12.60 -6.54
CA LEU A 348 -16.25 14.03 -6.63
C LEU A 348 -15.13 14.35 -5.64
N ARG A 349 -14.04 14.94 -6.12
CA ARG A 349 -12.87 15.28 -5.32
C ARG A 349 -12.49 16.74 -5.50
N TYR A 350 -12.15 17.39 -4.40
CA TYR A 350 -11.62 18.75 -4.38
C TYR A 350 -10.33 18.78 -3.57
N ASP A 351 -9.28 19.34 -4.15
CA ASP A 351 -8.02 19.63 -3.48
C ASP A 351 -7.75 21.14 -3.50
N PHE A 352 -7.14 21.66 -2.43
CA PHE A 352 -6.68 23.04 -2.35
C PHE A 352 -5.28 23.14 -1.76
N ASP A 353 -4.38 23.79 -2.49
CA ASP A 353 -3.05 24.18 -2.03
C ASP A 353 -3.08 25.64 -1.53
N PHE A 354 -2.93 25.81 -0.22
CA PHE A 354 -2.98 27.13 0.41
C PHE A 354 -1.73 27.98 0.14
N ALA A 355 -0.71 27.46 -0.57
CA ALA A 355 0.35 28.31 -1.12
C ALA A 355 -0.22 29.44 -1.99
N ALA A 356 -1.36 29.21 -2.66
CA ALA A 356 -2.09 30.24 -3.41
C ALA A 356 -2.59 31.40 -2.53
N LEU A 357 -2.72 31.19 -1.22
CA LEU A 357 -3.09 32.19 -0.21
C LEU A 357 -1.90 32.61 0.67
N GLY A 358 -0.67 32.26 0.29
CA GLY A 358 0.54 32.61 1.04
C GLY A 358 0.82 31.71 2.26
N ILE A 359 0.16 30.56 2.38
CA ILE A 359 0.41 29.57 3.46
C ILE A 359 1.01 28.29 2.85
N PRO A 360 2.28 28.33 2.41
CA PRO A 360 2.90 27.17 1.78
C PRO A 360 3.01 25.99 2.74
N GLY A 361 2.76 24.79 2.22
CA GLY A 361 2.80 23.55 2.98
C GLY A 361 1.46 23.13 3.60
N LEU A 362 0.45 24.01 3.64
CA LEU A 362 -0.91 23.66 4.08
C LEU A 362 -1.73 23.19 2.87
N THR A 363 -2.34 22.02 2.98
CA THR A 363 -3.21 21.46 1.94
C THR A 363 -4.50 20.89 2.53
N LEU A 364 -5.55 20.96 1.72
CA LEU A 364 -6.84 20.31 1.96
C LEU A 364 -7.13 19.36 0.79
N MET A 365 -7.60 18.16 1.09
CA MET A 365 -8.28 17.29 0.15
C MET A 365 -9.60 16.87 0.77
N THR A 366 -10.69 16.95 0.01
CA THR A 366 -11.95 16.33 0.38
C THR A 366 -12.55 15.61 -0.81
N ARG A 367 -13.16 14.46 -0.57
CA ARG A 367 -13.84 13.69 -1.61
C ARG A 367 -15.09 13.02 -1.07
N TYR A 368 -16.03 12.81 -1.97
CA TYR A 368 -17.22 12.01 -1.75
C TYR A 368 -17.27 10.94 -2.84
N MET A 369 -17.43 9.69 -2.44
CA MET A 369 -17.56 8.54 -3.31
C MET A 369 -18.88 7.84 -3.01
N ARG A 370 -19.51 7.27 -4.03
CA ARG A 370 -20.72 6.47 -3.88
C ARG A 370 -20.67 5.30 -4.85
N GLY A 371 -20.99 4.12 -4.35
CA GLY A 371 -21.12 2.88 -5.10
C GLY A 371 -22.51 2.26 -4.97
N ASP A 372 -22.96 1.62 -6.04
CA ASP A 372 -24.18 0.80 -6.11
C ASP A 372 -24.04 -0.31 -7.18
N ASP A 373 -25.14 -1.01 -7.48
CA ASP A 373 -25.22 -2.14 -8.43
C ASP A 373 -24.44 -3.42 -8.04
N PHE A 374 -24.28 -3.63 -6.74
CA PHE A 374 -23.72 -4.87 -6.19
C PHE A 374 -24.64 -5.51 -5.16
N ASP A 375 -24.44 -6.80 -4.91
CA ASP A 375 -25.18 -7.56 -3.90
C ASP A 375 -24.28 -7.94 -2.74
N ILE A 376 -24.82 -7.83 -1.53
CA ILE A 376 -24.22 -8.44 -0.35
C ILE A 376 -25.14 -9.57 0.10
N ARG A 377 -24.64 -10.81 -0.02
CA ARG A 377 -25.38 -12.03 0.36
C ARG A 377 -26.75 -12.15 -0.33
N GLY A 378 -26.82 -11.70 -1.59
CA GLY A 378 -28.04 -11.74 -2.42
C GLY A 378 -29.03 -10.61 -2.13
N VAL A 379 -28.61 -9.57 -1.42
CA VAL A 379 -29.38 -8.35 -1.17
C VAL A 379 -28.70 -7.18 -1.87
N ALA A 380 -29.46 -6.47 -2.71
CA ALA A 380 -28.98 -5.29 -3.42
C ALA A 380 -28.48 -4.24 -2.42
N ALA A 381 -27.25 -3.79 -2.60
CA ALA A 381 -26.54 -2.94 -1.67
C ALA A 381 -26.02 -1.66 -2.33
N LYS A 382 -25.73 -0.68 -1.48
CA LYS A 382 -25.12 0.60 -1.86
C LYS A 382 -24.23 1.06 -0.72
N GLU A 383 -23.19 1.80 -1.07
CA GLU A 383 -22.27 2.39 -0.10
C GLU A 383 -21.84 3.80 -0.50
N TRP A 384 -21.42 4.60 0.47
CA TRP A 384 -20.78 5.88 0.22
C TRP A 384 -19.72 6.18 1.27
N GLU A 385 -18.70 6.91 0.85
CA GLU A 385 -17.61 7.34 1.70
C GLU A 385 -17.27 8.80 1.46
N ARG A 386 -17.13 9.57 2.54
CA ARG A 386 -16.54 10.91 2.53
C ARG A 386 -15.17 10.86 3.20
N ASN A 387 -14.18 11.45 2.57
CA ASN A 387 -12.88 11.68 3.18
C ASN A 387 -12.53 13.16 3.23
N THR A 388 -11.87 13.58 4.30
CA THR A 388 -11.25 14.89 4.40
C THR A 388 -9.85 14.74 4.98
N ASP A 389 -8.84 15.17 4.24
CA ASP A 389 -7.44 15.22 4.65
C ASP A 389 -7.02 16.68 4.77
N ILE A 390 -6.53 17.08 5.95
CA ILE A 390 -5.85 18.36 6.17
C ILE A 390 -4.41 18.03 6.52
N ALA A 391 -3.46 18.59 5.78
CA ALA A 391 -2.04 18.37 6.02
C ALA A 391 -1.27 19.69 6.08
N TYR A 392 -0.28 19.76 6.97
CA TYR A 392 0.67 20.86 7.04
C TYR A 392 2.10 20.33 7.08
N VAL A 393 2.95 20.82 6.19
CA VAL A 393 4.40 20.56 6.23
C VAL A 393 5.10 21.88 6.54
N ILE A 394 5.89 21.91 7.61
CA ILE A 394 6.67 23.09 7.98
C ILE A 394 7.77 23.32 6.93
N GLN A 395 7.75 24.49 6.30
CA GLN A 395 8.58 24.80 5.14
C GLN A 395 10.00 25.29 5.50
N SER A 396 10.18 25.90 6.69
CA SER A 396 11.43 26.54 7.09
C SER A 396 11.66 26.49 8.61
N GLY A 397 12.86 26.89 9.04
CA GLY A 397 13.24 26.91 10.46
C GLY A 397 13.64 25.54 11.03
N PRO A 398 13.80 25.43 12.36
CA PRO A 398 14.31 24.22 13.01
C PRO A 398 13.44 22.97 12.82
N LEU A 399 12.14 23.14 12.60
CA LEU A 399 11.19 22.05 12.40
C LEU A 399 10.87 21.81 10.91
N ARG A 400 11.68 22.33 9.98
CA ARG A 400 11.49 22.10 8.54
C ARG A 400 11.33 20.60 8.25
N ASN A 401 10.37 20.25 7.42
CA ASN A 401 9.94 18.89 7.07
C ASN A 401 9.14 18.14 8.15
N LEU A 402 8.80 18.75 9.28
CA LEU A 402 7.77 18.22 10.16
C LEU A 402 6.43 18.27 9.44
N SER A 403 5.80 17.10 9.31
CA SER A 403 4.48 16.93 8.70
C SER A 403 3.44 16.61 9.77
N LEU A 404 2.32 17.31 9.72
CA LEU A 404 1.10 17.01 10.47
C LEU A 404 0.02 16.66 9.46
N ARG A 405 -0.72 15.59 9.71
CA ARG A 405 -1.85 15.20 8.87
C ARG A 405 -3.01 14.71 9.73
N TRP A 406 -4.18 15.27 9.51
CA TRP A 406 -5.44 14.75 10.00
C TRP A 406 -6.25 14.21 8.83
N ARG A 407 -6.69 12.96 8.96
CA ARG A 407 -7.66 12.34 8.05
C ARG A 407 -8.94 12.06 8.79
N ASN A 408 -10.06 12.42 8.20
CA ASN A 408 -11.40 12.07 8.66
C ASN A 408 -12.11 11.23 7.59
N VAL A 409 -12.83 10.21 8.02
CA VAL A 409 -13.64 9.33 7.16
C VAL A 409 -15.04 9.21 7.74
N THR A 410 -16.02 9.21 6.86
CA THR A 410 -17.40 8.83 7.14
C THR A 410 -17.80 7.84 6.06
N TYR A 411 -18.02 6.58 6.42
CA TYR A 411 -18.48 5.52 5.54
C TYR A 411 -19.86 5.04 5.97
N ARG A 412 -20.76 4.85 5.02
CA ARG A 412 -22.06 4.24 5.24
C ARG A 412 -22.35 3.20 4.18
N GLY A 413 -22.97 2.10 4.57
CA GLY A 413 -23.47 1.12 3.61
C GLY A 413 -24.83 0.57 4.04
N SER A 414 -25.63 0.11 3.07
CA SER A 414 -26.95 -0.42 3.38
C SER A 414 -26.90 -1.80 4.05
N GLU A 415 -25.84 -2.57 3.80
CA GLU A 415 -25.68 -3.97 4.26
C GLU A 415 -24.32 -4.22 4.95
N THR A 416 -23.61 -3.14 5.29
CA THR A 416 -22.28 -3.15 5.92
C THR A 416 -22.27 -2.24 7.14
N THR A 417 -21.30 -2.45 8.03
CA THR A 417 -21.19 -1.65 9.25
C THR A 417 -20.79 -0.21 8.94
N ASP A 418 -21.60 0.74 9.43
CA ASP A 418 -21.29 2.16 9.35
C ASP A 418 -20.04 2.51 10.17
N VAL A 419 -19.19 3.37 9.59
CA VAL A 419 -17.90 3.75 10.19
C VAL A 419 -17.68 5.26 10.18
N ASP A 420 -17.22 5.78 11.31
CA ASP A 420 -16.53 7.06 11.38
C ASP A 420 -15.09 6.86 11.85
N GLU A 421 -14.12 7.45 11.15
CA GLU A 421 -12.71 7.22 11.44
C GLU A 421 -11.92 8.53 11.47
N ASN A 422 -10.97 8.62 12.39
CA ASN A 422 -9.98 9.68 12.45
C ASN A 422 -8.57 9.08 12.49
N ARG A 423 -7.66 9.67 11.71
CA ARG A 423 -6.22 9.39 11.78
C ARG A 423 -5.47 10.70 12.01
N LEU A 424 -4.66 10.75 13.06
CA LEU A 424 -3.74 11.85 13.34
C LEU A 424 -2.32 11.34 13.20
N ILE A 425 -1.57 11.95 12.29
CA ILE A 425 -0.25 11.49 11.87
C ILE A 425 0.71 12.66 12.00
N VAL A 426 1.78 12.46 12.77
CA VAL A 426 2.91 13.40 12.86
C VAL A 426 4.15 12.67 12.39
N ALA A 427 4.78 13.18 11.34
CA ALA A 427 5.97 12.56 10.76
C ALA A 427 7.10 13.57 10.62
N TYR A 428 8.33 13.14 10.91
CA TYR A 428 9.54 13.91 10.66
C TYR A 428 10.60 13.02 10.04
N THR A 429 11.26 13.50 8.99
CA THR A 429 12.33 12.76 8.31
C THR A 429 13.67 13.45 8.56
N PHE A 430 14.52 12.78 9.34
CA PHE A 430 15.94 13.10 9.44
C PHE A 430 16.63 12.58 8.18
N ARG A 431 17.38 13.45 7.49
CA ARG A 431 18.31 13.07 6.44
C ARG A 431 19.71 13.31 6.97
N PHE A 432 20.47 12.24 7.18
CA PHE A 432 21.79 12.34 7.79
C PHE A 432 22.84 12.75 6.76
N TRP A 433 22.75 12.20 5.55
CA TRP A 433 23.52 12.58 4.36
C TRP A 433 22.77 12.18 3.09
#